data_AF-A0A927G3B6-F1
#
_entry.id   AF-A0A927G3B6-F1
#
_cell.length_a   1.000
_cell.length_b   1.000
_cell.length_c   1.000
_cell.angle_alpha   90.00
_cell.angle_beta   90.00
_cell.angle_gamma   90.00
#
_symmetry.space_group_name_H-M   'P 1'
#
loop_
_entity.id
_entity.type
_entity.pdbx_description
1 polymer ?
#
loop_
_entity_poly.entity_id
_entity_poly.type
_entity_poly.pdbx_seq_one_letter_code
_entity_poly.pdbx_strand_id
1 'polypeptide(L)'
;MENNHTFEPDKKGWVHRIQSISFTFFMLCLMGVCLGVISMYFGAAYFIMPMFQSYFKVAYLPFLNIFPVVLCILLLYFIFNRVWISFLLTSFLTLTLTWINYFKLMIRNDPLLAMDISLFFESMDMAGKYEIDFNWKMILVIISCILGTLFAFFFVKRKISSMKIRMVGIIVIILIG
;
A
#
# COMPACT_ATOMS: atom_id res chain seq x y z
N MET A 1 32.75 -36.71 -35.11
CA MET A 1 32.58 -35.28 -35.44
C MET A 1 31.59 -34.73 -34.44
N GLU A 2 32.11 -34.02 -33.45
CA GLU A 2 31.43 -33.63 -32.22
C GLU A 2 30.65 -32.32 -32.45
N ASN A 3 29.33 -32.37 -32.30
CA ASN A 3 28.44 -31.22 -32.51
C ASN A 3 28.55 -30.24 -31.34
N ASN A 4 29.46 -29.27 -31.47
CA ASN A 4 29.50 -28.09 -30.62
C ASN A 4 28.27 -27.20 -30.89
N HIS A 5 27.16 -27.51 -30.25
CA HIS A 5 26.07 -26.55 -30.06
C HIS A 5 26.59 -25.43 -29.14
N THR A 6 27.09 -24.36 -29.75
CA THR A 6 27.43 -23.12 -29.07
C THR A 6 26.16 -22.58 -28.40
N PHE A 7 26.12 -22.61 -27.06
CA PHE A 7 25.13 -21.92 -26.25
C PHE A 7 25.25 -20.42 -26.50
N GLU A 8 24.51 -19.88 -27.47
CA GLU A 8 24.27 -18.44 -27.54
C GLU A 8 23.30 -18.08 -26.40
N PRO A 9 23.72 -17.25 -25.43
CA PRO A 9 22.81 -16.83 -24.38
C PRO A 9 21.68 -16.01 -25.03
N ASP A 10 20.44 -16.43 -24.81
CA ASP A 10 19.22 -15.72 -25.26
C ASP A 10 19.14 -14.32 -24.63
N LYS A 11 19.85 -13.36 -25.23
CA LYS A 11 19.93 -11.96 -24.78
C LYS A 11 18.56 -11.27 -24.91
N LYS A 12 17.73 -11.65 -25.88
CA LYS A 12 16.39 -11.06 -26.09
C LYS A 12 15.42 -11.47 -24.97
N GLY A 13 15.43 -12.74 -24.57
CA GLY A 13 14.65 -13.21 -23.42
C GLY A 13 15.04 -12.48 -22.12
N TRP A 14 16.33 -12.29 -21.87
CA TRP A 14 16.81 -11.63 -20.65
C TRP A 14 16.36 -10.16 -20.52
N VAL A 15 16.40 -9.39 -21.60
CA VAL A 15 15.95 -7.98 -21.62
C VAL A 15 14.45 -7.87 -21.36
N HIS A 16 13.62 -8.69 -22.03
CA HIS A 16 12.18 -8.72 -21.76
C HIS A 16 11.86 -9.14 -20.33
N ARG A 17 12.66 -10.04 -19.74
CA ARG A 17 12.51 -10.41 -18.33
C ARG A 17 12.81 -9.25 -17.40
N ILE A 18 13.84 -8.45 -17.66
CA ILE A 18 14.16 -7.29 -16.81
C ILE A 18 13.12 -6.19 -16.96
N GLN A 19 12.74 -5.86 -18.20
CA GLN A 19 11.76 -4.82 -18.47
C GLN A 19 10.42 -5.08 -17.76
N SER A 20 9.95 -6.32 -17.78
CA SER A 20 8.68 -6.70 -17.12
C SER A 20 8.78 -6.77 -15.58
N ILE A 21 9.98 -6.97 -15.02
CA ILE A 21 10.21 -6.82 -13.58
C ILE A 21 10.16 -5.34 -13.20
N SER A 22 10.89 -4.50 -13.91
CA SER A 22 10.90 -3.05 -13.69
C SER A 22 9.50 -2.45 -13.80
N PHE A 23 8.72 -2.88 -14.79
CA PHE A 23 7.32 -2.46 -14.95
C PHE A 23 6.44 -2.85 -13.76
N THR A 24 6.62 -4.07 -13.21
CA THR A 24 5.89 -4.52 -12.01
C THR A 24 6.21 -3.65 -10.80
N PHE A 25 7.49 -3.35 -10.55
CA PHE A 25 7.91 -2.48 -9.45
C PHE A 25 7.39 -1.06 -9.62
N PHE A 26 7.46 -0.51 -10.84
CA PHE A 26 6.93 0.81 -11.15
C PHE A 26 5.41 0.88 -10.85
N MET A 27 4.64 -0.12 -11.28
CA MET A 27 3.21 -0.19 -11.00
C MET A 27 2.91 -0.31 -9.50
N LEU A 28 3.66 -1.13 -8.75
CA LEU A 28 3.50 -1.24 -7.29
C LEU A 28 3.75 0.09 -6.58
N CYS A 29 4.82 0.80 -6.95
CA CYS A 29 5.11 2.12 -6.40
C CYS A 29 3.99 3.12 -6.73
N LEU A 30 3.52 3.15 -7.98
CA LEU A 30 2.43 4.04 -8.40
C LEU A 30 1.15 3.77 -7.60
N MET A 31 0.77 2.49 -7.44
CA MET A 31 -0.40 2.10 -6.65
C MET A 31 -0.25 2.46 -5.16
N GLY A 32 0.95 2.24 -4.59
CA GLY A 32 1.26 2.63 -3.21
C GLY A 32 1.19 4.14 -2.99
N VAL A 33 1.69 4.94 -3.94
CA VAL A 33 1.59 6.41 -3.90
C VAL A 33 0.13 6.86 -3.96
N CYS A 34 -0.66 6.32 -4.89
CA CYS A 34 -2.09 6.63 -4.99
C CYS A 34 -2.82 6.32 -3.67
N LEU A 35 -2.56 5.14 -3.09
CA LEU A 35 -3.15 4.74 -1.81
C LEU A 35 -2.70 5.64 -0.65
N GLY A 36 -1.42 6.03 -0.60
CA GLY A 36 -0.89 6.96 0.39
C GLY A 36 -1.50 8.36 0.31
N VAL A 37 -1.73 8.87 -0.90
CA VAL A 37 -2.41 10.16 -1.12
C VAL A 37 -3.87 10.09 -0.64
N ILE A 38 -4.58 8.99 -0.91
CA ILE A 38 -5.95 8.76 -0.43
C ILE A 38 -5.98 8.72 1.10
N SER A 39 -5.02 8.02 1.74
CA SER A 39 -4.90 7.98 3.20
C SER A 39 -4.68 9.37 3.78
N MET A 40 -3.79 10.17 3.19
CA MET A 40 -3.52 11.54 3.62
C MET A 40 -4.74 12.45 3.50
N TYR A 41 -5.56 12.27 2.45
CA TYR A 41 -6.81 13.02 2.27
C TYR A 41 -7.81 12.76 3.42
N PHE A 42 -7.92 11.52 3.89
CA PHE A 42 -8.81 11.18 5.01
C PHE A 42 -8.20 11.48 6.39
N GLY A 43 -6.88 11.58 6.51
CA GLY A 43 -6.21 12.00 7.74
C GLY A 43 -6.53 13.44 8.16
N ALA A 44 -7.01 14.28 7.24
CA ALA A 44 -7.40 15.66 7.48
C ALA A 44 -8.89 15.76 7.90
N ALA A 45 -9.26 15.28 9.09
CA ALA A 45 -10.67 15.14 9.50
C ALA A 45 -11.55 16.40 9.37
N TYR A 46 -11.25 17.48 10.10
CA TYR A 46 -12.17 18.63 10.26
C TYR A 46 -12.06 19.67 9.12
N PHE A 47 -10.86 19.86 8.58
CA PHE A 47 -10.57 20.77 7.47
C PHE A 47 -9.91 20.00 6.33
N ILE A 48 -10.66 19.08 5.71
CA ILE A 48 -10.17 18.16 4.67
C ILE A 48 -9.36 18.92 3.59
N MET A 49 -9.91 20.00 3.02
CA MET A 49 -9.24 20.72 1.94
C MET A 49 -8.08 21.61 2.41
N PRO A 50 -8.23 22.45 3.47
CA PRO A 50 -7.15 23.32 3.94
C PRO A 50 -5.95 22.57 4.51
N MET A 51 -6.18 21.51 5.29
CA MET A 51 -5.09 20.70 5.84
C MET A 51 -4.40 19.87 4.75
N PHE A 52 -5.16 19.29 3.81
CA PHE A 52 -4.58 18.58 2.68
C PHE A 52 -3.60 19.47 1.91
N GLN A 53 -3.98 20.73 1.62
CA GLN A 53 -3.11 21.70 0.98
C GLN A 53 -1.92 22.10 1.85
N SER A 54 -2.09 22.14 3.18
CA SER A 54 -1.00 22.46 4.10
C SER A 54 0.11 21.40 4.10
N TYR A 55 -0.20 20.13 3.86
CA TYR A 55 0.83 19.10 3.71
C TYR A 55 1.78 19.39 2.54
N PHE A 56 1.29 19.98 1.45
CA PHE A 56 2.13 20.34 0.30
C PHE A 56 2.97 21.60 0.53
N LYS A 57 2.70 22.39 1.56
CA LYS A 57 3.55 23.52 1.94
C LYS A 57 4.89 23.06 2.50
N VAL A 58 4.96 21.84 3.00
CA VAL A 58 6.12 21.27 3.66
C VAL A 58 6.51 19.98 2.92
N ALA A 59 7.54 20.09 2.07
CA ALA A 59 7.88 19.04 1.10
C ALA A 59 8.13 17.64 1.70
N TYR A 60 8.56 17.54 2.95
CA TYR A 60 8.85 16.25 3.60
C TYR A 60 7.62 15.52 4.15
N LEU A 61 6.52 16.24 4.46
CA LEU A 61 5.31 15.62 5.04
C LEU A 61 4.60 14.62 4.13
N PRO A 62 4.35 14.91 2.83
CA PRO A 62 3.71 13.94 1.94
C PRO A 62 4.63 12.74 1.69
N PHE A 63 5.94 12.96 1.62
CA PHE A 63 6.91 11.87 1.52
C PHE A 63 6.80 10.93 2.71
N LEU A 64 6.82 11.46 3.94
CA LEU A 64 6.79 10.65 5.16
C LEU A 64 5.48 9.88 5.35
N ASN A 65 4.35 10.42 4.87
CA ASN A 65 3.06 9.71 4.93
C ASN A 65 2.91 8.62 3.86
N ILE A 66 3.45 8.84 2.66
CA ILE A 66 3.35 7.89 1.55
C ILE A 66 4.38 6.76 1.71
N PHE A 67 5.54 7.06 2.28
CA PHE A 67 6.63 6.12 2.49
C PHE A 67 6.23 4.82 3.20
N PRO A 68 5.55 4.82 4.36
CA PRO A 68 5.15 3.58 5.04
C PRO A 68 4.18 2.74 4.20
N VAL A 69 3.29 3.38 3.42
CA VAL A 69 2.35 2.68 2.53
C VAL A 69 3.09 1.99 1.39
N VAL A 70 4.08 2.67 0.79
CA VAL A 70 4.93 2.11 -0.28
C VAL A 70 5.82 0.99 0.24
N LEU A 71 6.39 1.12 1.45
CA LEU A 71 7.16 0.03 2.05
C LEU A 71 6.28 -1.20 2.33
N CYS A 72 5.07 -0.98 2.85
CA CYS A 72 4.13 -2.07 3.16
C CYS A 72 3.75 -2.87 1.91
N ILE A 73 3.42 -2.20 0.79
CA ILE A 73 3.06 -2.90 -0.45
C ILE A 73 4.24 -3.68 -1.04
N LEU A 74 5.46 -3.14 -0.96
CA LEU A 74 6.66 -3.83 -1.42
C LEU A 74 7.00 -5.03 -0.55
N LEU A 75 6.90 -4.89 0.78
CA LEU A 75 7.13 -5.97 1.74
C LEU A 75 6.17 -7.14 1.48
N LEU A 76 4.88 -6.83 1.36
CA LEU A 76 3.85 -7.80 1.04
C LEU A 76 4.01 -8.40 -0.36
N TYR A 77 4.61 -7.67 -1.30
CA TYR A 77 4.97 -8.23 -2.61
C TYR A 77 6.07 -9.26 -2.52
N PHE A 78 7.14 -9.03 -1.75
CA PHE A 78 8.17 -10.05 -1.57
C PHE A 78 7.67 -11.29 -0.82
N ILE A 79 6.70 -11.14 0.09
CA ILE A 79 6.09 -12.23 0.86
C ILE A 79 5.11 -13.07 0.02
N PHE A 80 4.17 -12.44 -0.68
CA PHE A 80 3.12 -13.15 -1.42
C PHE A 80 3.46 -13.39 -2.89
N ASN A 81 4.40 -12.63 -3.44
CA ASN A 81 4.84 -12.71 -4.84
C ASN A 81 3.70 -12.54 -5.87
N ARG A 82 2.60 -11.91 -5.45
CA ARG A 82 1.41 -11.64 -6.26
C ARG A 82 0.96 -10.21 -5.99
N VAL A 83 1.04 -9.36 -7.02
CA VAL A 83 0.74 -7.92 -6.93
C VAL A 83 -0.66 -7.66 -6.38
N TRP A 84 -1.67 -8.40 -6.84
CA TRP A 84 -3.04 -8.21 -6.38
C TRP A 84 -3.24 -8.50 -4.89
N ILE A 85 -2.59 -9.54 -4.34
CA ILE A 85 -2.67 -9.87 -2.90
C ILE A 85 -2.01 -8.76 -2.09
N SER A 86 -0.82 -8.33 -2.51
CA SER A 86 -0.05 -7.30 -1.84
C SER A 86 -0.79 -5.98 -1.79
N PHE A 87 -1.38 -5.57 -2.92
CA PHE A 87 -2.18 -4.35 -2.99
C PHE A 87 -3.46 -4.44 -2.16
N LEU A 88 -4.20 -5.55 -2.23
CA LEU A 88 -5.42 -5.75 -1.45
C LEU A 88 -5.12 -5.66 0.05
N LEU A 89 -4.11 -6.39 0.52
CA LEU A 89 -3.76 -6.43 1.93
C LEU A 89 -3.22 -5.08 2.43
N THR A 90 -2.41 -4.38 1.63
CA THR A 90 -1.94 -3.02 1.97
C THR A 90 -3.11 -2.02 2.01
N SER A 91 -4.02 -2.10 1.04
CA SER A 91 -5.21 -1.26 0.98
C SER A 91 -6.07 -1.47 2.21
N PHE A 92 -6.32 -2.72 2.58
CA PHE A 92 -7.09 -3.07 3.76
C PHE A 92 -6.46 -2.52 5.05
N LEU A 93 -5.16 -2.74 5.25
CA LEU A 93 -4.43 -2.23 6.42
C LEU A 93 -4.47 -0.70 6.49
N THR A 94 -4.12 -0.03 5.39
CA THR A 94 -4.02 1.43 5.33
C THR A 94 -5.38 2.10 5.53
N LEU A 95 -6.42 1.60 4.87
CA LEU A 95 -7.78 2.14 4.99
C LEU A 95 -8.35 1.93 6.38
N THR A 96 -8.15 0.75 6.97
CA THR A 96 -8.61 0.47 8.33
C THR A 96 -7.98 1.44 9.33
N LEU A 97 -6.66 1.62 9.29
CA LEU A 97 -5.96 2.57 10.16
C LEU A 97 -6.42 4.03 9.93
N THR A 98 -6.58 4.40 8.66
CA THR A 98 -7.04 5.74 8.27
C THR A 98 -8.45 6.02 8.78
N TRP A 99 -9.37 5.05 8.67
CA TRP A 99 -10.74 5.20 9.16
C TRP A 99 -10.82 5.21 10.67
N ILE A 100 -10.05 4.37 11.37
CA ILE A 100 -9.98 4.44 12.84
C ILE A 100 -9.50 5.85 13.26
N ASN A 101 -8.48 6.39 12.58
CA ASN A 101 -8.00 7.75 12.85
C ASN A 101 -9.09 8.81 12.56
N TYR A 102 -9.79 8.67 11.43
CA TYR A 102 -10.90 9.56 11.06
C TYR A 102 -12.02 9.55 12.11
N PHE A 103 -12.45 8.37 12.57
CA PHE A 103 -13.50 8.25 13.58
C PHE A 103 -13.06 8.82 14.94
N LYS A 104 -11.81 8.59 15.36
CA LYS A 104 -11.29 9.20 16.61
C LYS A 104 -11.26 10.72 16.54
N LEU A 105 -10.82 11.28 15.41
CA LEU A 105 -10.84 12.72 15.21
C LEU A 105 -12.27 13.28 15.23
N MET A 106 -13.24 12.56 14.67
CA MET A 106 -14.64 13.00 14.65
C MET A 106 -15.31 13.00 16.04
N ILE A 107 -14.92 12.06 16.92
CA ILE A 107 -15.53 11.89 18.25
C ILE A 107 -14.78 12.70 19.33
N ARG A 108 -13.44 12.75 19.31
CA ARG A 108 -12.61 13.32 20.39
C ARG A 108 -11.66 14.43 19.94
N ASN A 109 -11.54 14.74 18.64
CA ASN A 109 -10.57 15.69 18.08
C ASN A 109 -9.07 15.37 18.37
N ASP A 110 -8.75 14.20 18.92
CA ASP A 110 -7.38 13.78 19.18
C ASP A 110 -6.85 12.82 18.09
N PRO A 111 -5.61 12.99 17.61
CA PRO A 111 -5.00 12.08 16.64
C PRO A 111 -4.76 10.70 17.25
N LEU A 112 -4.84 9.66 16.43
CA LEU A 112 -4.71 8.27 16.88
C LEU A 112 -3.28 8.00 17.42
N LEU A 113 -3.14 7.82 18.73
CA LEU A 113 -1.89 7.32 19.34
C LEU A 113 -1.91 5.80 19.45
N ALA A 114 -0.74 5.17 19.35
CA ALA A 114 -0.61 3.70 19.43
C ALA A 114 -1.10 3.13 20.78
N MET A 115 -0.96 3.90 21.87
CA MET A 115 -1.46 3.55 23.20
C MET A 115 -2.99 3.48 23.25
N ASP A 116 -3.67 4.26 22.41
CA ASP A 116 -5.13 4.32 22.40
C ASP A 116 -5.75 3.18 21.59
N ILE A 117 -4.95 2.29 20.98
CA ILE A 117 -5.46 1.15 20.21
C ILE A 117 -5.98 0.06 21.17
N SER A 118 -5.26 -0.24 22.25
CA SER A 118 -5.70 -1.21 23.25
C SER A 118 -6.96 -0.73 23.98
N LEU A 119 -6.96 0.52 24.43
CA LEU A 119 -8.12 1.18 25.04
C LEU A 119 -9.32 1.25 24.10
N PHE A 120 -9.09 1.43 22.80
CA PHE A 120 -10.16 1.40 21.81
C PHE A 120 -10.82 0.02 21.75
N PHE A 121 -10.04 -1.07 21.69
CA PHE A 121 -10.60 -2.43 21.68
C PHE A 121 -11.35 -2.76 22.98
N GLU A 122 -10.86 -2.32 24.14
CA GLU A 122 -11.56 -2.48 25.43
C GLU A 122 -12.88 -1.68 25.47
N SER A 123 -12.87 -0.46 24.95
CA SER A 123 -14.08 0.38 24.90
C SER A 123 -15.08 -0.08 23.83
N MET A 124 -14.62 -0.69 22.73
CA MET A 124 -15.46 -1.18 21.64
C MET A 124 -16.28 -2.40 22.06
N ASP A 125 -15.71 -3.24 22.92
CA ASP A 125 -16.42 -4.36 23.56
C ASP A 125 -17.60 -3.87 24.43
N MET A 126 -17.53 -2.62 24.92
CA MET A 126 -18.56 -1.99 25.75
C MET A 126 -19.51 -1.07 24.97
N ALA A 127 -19.16 -0.67 23.73
CA ALA A 127 -19.76 0.44 23.01
C ALA A 127 -20.73 0.03 21.87
N GLY A 128 -21.43 -1.10 22.01
CA GLY A 128 -22.31 -1.70 20.99
C GLY A 128 -23.55 -0.89 20.52
N LYS A 129 -23.52 0.45 20.49
CA LYS A 129 -24.65 1.32 20.13
C LYS A 129 -24.27 2.59 19.32
N TYR A 130 -23.17 2.58 18.56
CA TYR A 130 -22.89 3.71 17.66
C TYR A 130 -23.32 3.39 16.23
N GLU A 131 -24.26 4.17 15.71
CA GLU A 131 -24.60 4.17 14.29
C GLU A 131 -23.44 4.80 13.53
N ILE A 132 -22.63 3.96 12.87
CA ILE A 132 -21.52 4.42 12.04
C ILE A 132 -22.10 4.92 10.73
N ASP A 133 -22.25 6.24 10.60
CA ASP A 133 -22.66 6.87 9.35
C ASP A 133 -21.54 6.75 8.29
N PHE A 134 -21.75 5.86 7.33
CA PHE A 134 -20.84 5.70 6.20
C PHE A 134 -20.99 6.87 5.22
N ASN A 135 -19.93 7.67 5.08
CA ASN A 135 -19.89 8.75 4.11
C ASN A 135 -19.73 8.21 2.67
N TRP A 136 -20.41 8.83 1.69
CA TRP A 136 -20.30 8.49 0.26
C TRP A 136 -18.84 8.45 -0.24
N LYS A 137 -17.97 9.29 0.34
CA LYS A 137 -16.53 9.32 0.01
C LYS A 137 -15.83 8.01 0.38
N MET A 138 -16.21 7.36 1.49
CA MET A 138 -15.64 6.08 1.90
C MET A 138 -16.04 4.98 0.93
N ILE A 139 -17.29 5.00 0.45
CA ILE A 139 -17.79 4.05 -0.57
C ILE A 139 -16.99 4.21 -1.87
N LEU A 140 -16.74 5.44 -2.33
CA LEU A 140 -15.89 5.68 -3.49
C LEU A 140 -14.48 5.12 -3.34
N VAL A 141 -13.87 5.26 -2.17
CA VAL A 141 -12.54 4.70 -1.90
C VAL A 141 -12.57 3.17 -1.97
N ILE A 142 -13.57 2.53 -1.38
CA ILE A 142 -13.73 1.06 -1.46
C ILE A 142 -13.83 0.62 -2.92
N ILE A 143 -14.67 1.28 -3.72
CA ILE A 143 -14.82 0.99 -5.16
C ILE A 143 -13.48 1.16 -5.88
N SER A 144 -12.75 2.24 -5.60
CA SER A 144 -11.43 2.50 -6.21
C SER A 144 -10.40 1.42 -5.85
N CYS A 145 -10.41 0.91 -4.61
CA CYS A 145 -9.53 -0.18 -4.19
C CYS A 145 -9.90 -1.51 -4.86
N ILE A 146 -11.19 -1.79 -5.03
CA ILE A 146 -11.66 -2.98 -5.75
C ILE A 146 -11.21 -2.90 -7.22
N LEU A 147 -11.43 -1.75 -7.87
CA LEU A 147 -10.98 -1.51 -9.25
C LEU A 147 -9.46 -1.62 -9.40
N GLY A 148 -8.70 -1.04 -8.48
CA GLY A 148 -7.23 -1.14 -8.45
C GLY A 148 -6.75 -2.58 -8.29
N THR A 149 -7.44 -3.37 -7.45
CA THR A 149 -7.12 -4.79 -7.25
C THR A 149 -7.43 -5.61 -8.50
N LEU A 150 -8.57 -5.37 -9.15
CA LEU A 150 -8.93 -6.03 -10.41
C LEU A 150 -7.95 -5.68 -11.52
N PHE A 151 -7.54 -4.41 -11.61
CA PHE A 151 -6.52 -3.97 -12.55
C PHE A 151 -5.19 -4.70 -12.33
N ALA A 152 -4.71 -4.76 -11.09
CA ALA A 152 -3.49 -5.50 -10.73
C ALA A 152 -3.59 -7.00 -11.05
N PHE A 153 -4.77 -7.60 -10.84
CA PHE A 153 -5.01 -9.00 -11.16
C PHE A 153 -4.92 -9.28 -12.67
N PHE A 154 -5.45 -8.39 -13.52
CA PHE A 154 -5.45 -8.58 -14.96
C PHE A 154 -4.10 -8.22 -15.61
N PHE A 155 -3.52 -7.08 -15.27
CA PHE A 155 -2.35 -6.51 -15.95
C PHE A 155 -1.00 -7.02 -15.41
N VAL A 156 -0.89 -7.44 -14.15
CA VAL A 156 0.41 -7.73 -13.52
C VAL A 156 0.46 -9.15 -12.95
N LYS A 157 0.76 -10.13 -13.82
CA LYS A 157 0.78 -11.56 -13.47
C LYS A 157 2.18 -12.09 -13.10
N ARG A 158 3.20 -11.23 -13.06
CA ARG A 158 4.59 -11.68 -12.98
C ARG A 158 5.02 -12.02 -11.57
N LYS A 159 5.64 -13.19 -11.43
CA LYS A 159 6.15 -13.75 -10.17
C LYS A 159 7.68 -13.78 -10.19
N ILE A 160 8.30 -13.43 -9.07
CA ILE A 160 9.74 -13.61 -8.82
C ILE A 160 9.98 -15.09 -8.53
N SER A 161 10.75 -15.77 -9.39
CA SER A 161 11.04 -17.21 -9.24
C SER A 161 12.15 -17.50 -8.22
N SER A 162 13.06 -16.56 -7.96
CA SER A 162 14.20 -16.78 -7.05
C SER A 162 13.86 -16.44 -5.61
N MET A 163 13.93 -17.43 -4.72
CA MET A 163 13.69 -17.25 -3.29
C MET A 163 14.77 -16.40 -2.60
N LYS A 164 16.02 -16.45 -3.10
CA LYS A 164 17.13 -15.62 -2.61
C LYS A 164 16.87 -14.12 -2.79
N ILE A 165 16.38 -13.74 -3.97
CA ILE A 165 16.03 -12.34 -4.28
C ILE A 165 14.92 -11.84 -3.35
N ARG A 166 13.96 -12.70 -3.01
CA ARG A 166 12.85 -12.36 -2.10
C ARG A 166 13.34 -12.12 -0.68
N MET A 167 14.19 -13.00 -0.16
CA MET A 167 14.80 -12.86 1.17
C MET A 167 15.62 -11.57 1.28
N VAL A 168 16.47 -11.29 0.28
CA VAL A 168 17.25 -10.04 0.24
C VAL A 168 16.32 -8.82 0.19
N GLY A 169 15.26 -8.86 -0.63
CA GLY A 169 14.28 -7.77 -0.71
C GLY A 169 13.58 -7.49 0.62
N ILE A 170 13.19 -8.53 1.36
CA ILE A 170 12.58 -8.39 2.69
C ILE A 170 13.57 -7.75 3.66
N ILE A 171 14.81 -8.25 3.73
CA ILE A 171 15.85 -7.71 4.62
C ILE A 171 16.12 -6.24 4.31
N VAL A 172 16.25 -5.88 3.03
CA VAL A 172 16.49 -4.49 2.61
C VAL A 172 15.34 -3.58 3.06
N ILE A 173 14.09 -4.01 2.89
CA ILE A 173 12.94 -3.22 3.33
C ILE A 173 12.92 -3.04 4.84
N ILE A 174 13.19 -4.09 5.61
CA ILE A 174 13.22 -4.04 7.08
C ILE A 174 14.35 -3.14 7.59
N LEU A 175 15.47 -3.04 6.87
CA LEU A 175 16.56 -2.13 7.23
C LEU A 175 16.27 -0.66 6.89
N ILE A 176 15.38 -0.42 5.93
CA ILE A 176 15.03 0.92 5.43
C ILE A 176 13.86 1.55 6.17
N GLY A 177 12.94 0.71 6.68
CA GLY A 177 11.78 1.12 7.47
C GLY A 177 12.10 1.24 8.95
#